data_AF-A0A388QMW3-F1
#
_entry.id   AF-A0A388QMW3-F1
#
_cell.length_a   1.000
_cell.length_b   1.000
_cell.length_c   1.000
_cell.angle_alpha   90.00
_cell.angle_beta   90.00
_cell.angle_gamma   90.00
#
_symmetry.space_group_name_H-M   'P 1'
#
loop_
_entity.id
_entity.type
_entity.pdbx_description
1 polymer ?
#
loop_
_entity_poly.entity_id
_entity_poly.type
_entity_poly.pdbx_seq_one_letter_code
_entity_poly.pdbx_strand_id
1 'polypeptide(L)'
;MLVILPLGEINANHKNNLGIVQIVDLQGNPIIPSFDVKSKIVSSEESIVQIIHDAVIPSGISYAVFPIETTGAVGNSVISASAKGVIGTEDEISTSSSLTQLKIFASGLDELIPVDQPVEIKLFIDDENTESIAGALIKIETDGNSLVDPGIVRTGPDGSAVIRLTATNGPSISLNLIATADGYSEGKDTLTINVDAPDKTLSAVDLQLPEWIVYVIIAAILLIGVLVILFLKKSKAPLEEEWEEEEI
;
A
#
# COMPACT_ATOMS: atom_id res chain seq x y z
N MET A 1 38.57 1.15 -18.63
CA MET A 1 37.32 0.82 -19.33
C MET A 1 36.29 1.75 -18.76
N LEU A 2 36.01 2.80 -19.51
CA LEU A 2 35.07 3.84 -19.17
C LEU A 2 33.67 3.35 -19.48
N VAL A 3 32.76 3.41 -18.50
CA VAL A 3 31.32 3.29 -18.69
C VAL A 3 30.79 4.69 -19.00
N ILE A 4 29.93 4.79 -20.01
CA ILE A 4 29.25 6.03 -20.36
C ILE A 4 27.78 5.70 -20.54
N LEU A 5 26.94 6.31 -19.71
CA LEU A 5 25.50 6.26 -19.82
C LEU A 5 25.01 7.55 -20.49
N PRO A 6 24.40 7.49 -21.69
CA PRO A 6 23.91 8.68 -22.39
C PRO A 6 22.87 9.46 -21.59
N LEU A 7 22.13 8.77 -20.73
CA LEU A 7 21.14 9.31 -19.82
C LEU A 7 21.41 8.75 -18.42
N GLY A 8 21.56 9.63 -17.43
CA GLY A 8 21.67 9.22 -16.02
C GLY A 8 20.33 8.79 -15.41
N GLU A 9 19.21 9.27 -15.98
CA GLU A 9 17.85 8.87 -15.60
C GLU A 9 17.10 8.37 -16.84
N ILE A 10 16.51 7.18 -16.74
CA ILE A 10 15.73 6.55 -17.81
C ILE A 10 14.34 6.16 -17.32
N ASN A 11 13.41 5.96 -18.25
CA ASN A 11 12.06 5.54 -17.90
C ASN A 11 12.04 4.03 -17.58
N ALA A 12 11.52 3.67 -16.41
CA ALA A 12 11.40 2.30 -15.91
C ALA A 12 10.63 1.39 -16.87
N ASN A 13 9.73 1.93 -17.70
CA ASN A 13 8.91 1.20 -18.66
C ASN A 13 9.43 1.26 -20.10
N HIS A 14 10.54 1.98 -20.35
CA HIS A 14 11.12 2.06 -21.68
C HIS A 14 12.07 0.89 -21.94
N LYS A 15 11.71 0.04 -22.91
CA LYS A 15 12.38 -1.26 -23.14
C LYS A 15 13.76 -1.18 -23.78
N ASN A 16 14.12 -0.05 -24.40
CA ASN A 16 15.32 0.04 -25.24
C ASN A 16 16.25 1.15 -24.73
N ASN A 17 17.14 0.83 -23.80
CA ASN A 17 18.18 1.75 -23.35
C ASN A 17 19.55 1.22 -23.77
N LEU A 18 20.52 2.10 -23.93
CA LEU A 18 21.86 1.75 -24.41
C LEU A 18 22.90 2.38 -23.50
N GLY A 19 23.91 1.60 -23.15
CA GLY A 19 25.14 2.09 -22.55
C GLY A 19 26.30 1.98 -23.54
N ILE A 20 27.38 2.69 -23.26
CA ILE A 20 28.62 2.64 -24.03
C ILE A 20 29.75 2.22 -23.08
N VAL A 21 30.59 1.30 -23.54
CA VAL A 21 31.90 1.03 -22.93
C VAL A 21 33.00 1.49 -23.86
N GLN A 22 34.00 2.16 -23.31
CA GLN A 22 35.13 2.70 -24.08
C GLN A 22 36.46 2.39 -23.40
N ILE A 23 37.46 2.00 -24.20
CA ILE A 23 38.83 1.86 -23.72
C ILE A 23 39.51 3.21 -23.83
N VAL A 24 40.02 3.70 -22.70
CA VAL A 24 40.72 4.98 -22.60
C VAL A 24 42.04 4.78 -21.85
N ASP A 25 43.01 5.66 -22.11
CA ASP A 25 44.25 5.76 -21.34
C ASP A 25 44.02 6.48 -20.00
N LEU A 26 45.09 6.68 -19.22
CA LEU A 26 45.03 7.38 -17.92
C LEU A 26 44.66 8.86 -18.04
N GLN A 27 44.69 9.43 -19.24
CA GLN A 27 44.34 10.82 -19.54
C GLN A 27 42.93 10.94 -20.14
N GLY A 28 42.23 9.81 -20.33
CA GLY A 28 40.89 9.77 -20.93
C GLY A 28 40.90 9.71 -22.46
N ASN A 29 42.05 9.57 -23.12
CA ASN A 29 42.11 9.46 -24.58
C ASN A 29 41.71 8.05 -25.03
N PRO A 30 40.89 7.91 -26.08
CA PRO A 30 40.51 6.60 -26.59
C PRO A 30 41.70 5.76 -27.07
N ILE A 31 41.75 4.49 -26.68
CA ILE A 31 42.75 3.53 -27.14
C ILE A 31 42.11 2.61 -28.19
N ILE A 32 42.78 2.45 -29.32
CA ILE A 32 42.38 1.51 -30.37
C ILE A 32 43.08 0.15 -30.13
N PRO A 33 42.33 -0.91 -29.83
CA PRO A 33 42.91 -2.22 -29.56
C PRO A 33 43.26 -2.96 -30.85
N SER A 34 44.33 -3.76 -30.80
CA SER A 34 44.79 -4.62 -31.91
C SER A 34 44.09 -5.99 -31.96
N PHE A 35 43.18 -6.26 -31.02
CA PHE A 35 42.37 -7.47 -30.94
C PHE A 35 41.03 -7.15 -30.25
N ASP A 36 40.04 -8.04 -30.39
CA ASP A 36 38.74 -7.87 -29.76
C ASP A 36 38.84 -7.94 -28.23
N VAL A 37 38.28 -6.95 -27.54
CA VAL A 37 38.26 -6.86 -26.09
C VAL A 37 36.86 -7.22 -25.58
N LYS A 38 36.75 -8.38 -24.92
CA LYS A 38 35.52 -8.80 -24.23
C LYS A 38 35.40 -8.03 -22.93
N SER A 39 34.33 -7.26 -22.77
CA SER A 39 33.98 -6.66 -21.49
C SER A 39 33.10 -7.62 -20.68
N LYS A 40 33.09 -7.40 -19.36
CA LYS A 40 32.09 -7.92 -18.44
C LYS A 40 31.39 -6.71 -17.83
N ILE A 41 30.08 -6.61 -18.02
CA ILE A 41 29.26 -5.50 -17.59
C ILE A 41 28.20 -6.03 -16.62
N VAL A 42 28.08 -5.39 -15.47
CA VAL A 42 27.17 -5.83 -14.40
C VAL A 42 26.38 -4.66 -13.85
N SER A 43 25.15 -4.94 -13.43
CA SER A 43 24.28 -4.03 -12.67
C SER A 43 24.38 -4.39 -11.20
N SER A 44 24.45 -3.39 -10.31
CA SER A 44 24.40 -3.65 -8.86
C SER A 44 23.01 -4.09 -8.40
N GLU A 45 21.96 -3.73 -9.14
CA GLU A 45 20.57 -4.05 -8.81
C GLU A 45 19.79 -4.54 -10.07
N GLU A 46 19.83 -5.85 -10.30
CA GLU A 46 19.16 -6.51 -11.44
C GLU A 46 17.63 -6.51 -11.33
N SER A 47 17.07 -6.18 -10.16
CA SER A 47 15.62 -5.98 -10.01
C SER A 47 15.13 -4.66 -10.61
N ILE A 48 16.03 -3.73 -10.94
CA ILE A 48 15.72 -2.41 -11.53
C ILE A 48 16.21 -2.34 -12.98
N VAL A 49 17.49 -2.66 -13.21
CA VAL A 49 18.14 -2.61 -14.52
C VAL A 49 18.94 -3.87 -14.77
N GLN A 50 18.75 -4.48 -15.94
CA GLN A 50 19.41 -5.71 -16.35
C GLN A 50 20.32 -5.49 -17.55
N ILE A 51 21.47 -6.17 -17.52
CA ILE A 51 22.42 -6.24 -18.62
C ILE A 51 22.41 -7.67 -19.16
N ILE A 52 21.71 -7.91 -20.27
CA ILE A 52 21.52 -9.27 -20.80
C ILE A 52 22.76 -9.76 -21.55
N HIS A 53 23.46 -8.84 -22.23
CA HIS A 53 24.60 -9.17 -23.06
C HIS A 53 25.79 -8.27 -22.73
N ASP A 54 26.92 -8.90 -22.46
CA ASP A 54 28.21 -8.23 -22.42
C ASP A 54 28.58 -7.64 -23.80
N ALA A 55 29.37 -6.57 -23.81
CA ALA A 55 29.86 -5.97 -25.03
C ALA A 55 31.19 -6.61 -25.48
N VAL A 56 31.41 -6.63 -26.80
CA VAL A 56 32.73 -6.92 -27.38
C VAL A 56 33.17 -5.68 -28.14
N ILE A 57 34.28 -5.09 -27.70
CA ILE A 57 34.91 -3.95 -28.39
C ILE A 57 35.78 -4.53 -29.51
N PRO A 58 35.44 -4.33 -30.79
CA PRO A 58 36.17 -4.92 -31.89
C PRO A 58 37.57 -4.32 -32.05
N SER A 59 38.50 -5.10 -32.60
CA SER A 59 39.78 -4.55 -33.02
C SER A 59 39.59 -3.38 -34.00
N GLY A 60 40.40 -2.33 -33.82
CA GLY A 60 40.30 -1.12 -34.65
C GLY A 60 39.26 -0.11 -34.17
N ILE A 61 38.46 -0.41 -33.14
CA ILE A 61 37.45 0.48 -32.57
C ILE A 61 37.68 0.60 -31.05
N SER A 62 37.58 1.81 -30.49
CA SER A 62 37.85 2.04 -29.06
C SER A 62 36.64 1.83 -28.15
N TYR A 63 35.44 1.60 -28.70
CA TYR A 63 34.19 1.52 -27.95
C TYR A 63 33.25 0.45 -28.49
N ALA A 64 32.28 0.07 -27.66
CA ALA A 64 31.12 -0.74 -28.04
C ALA A 64 29.88 -0.26 -27.28
N VAL A 65 28.72 -0.56 -27.85
CA VAL A 65 27.42 -0.33 -27.20
C VAL A 65 26.91 -1.63 -26.58
N PHE A 66 26.16 -1.52 -25.49
CA PHE A 66 25.47 -2.64 -24.87
C PHE A 66 24.02 -2.28 -24.53
N PRO A 67 23.08 -3.23 -24.63
CA PRO A 67 21.69 -3.01 -24.26
C PRO A 67 21.52 -2.95 -22.75
N ILE A 68 20.61 -2.08 -22.32
CA ILE A 68 20.17 -1.92 -20.94
C ILE A 68 18.66 -2.13 -20.92
N GLU A 69 18.20 -3.16 -20.20
CA GLU A 69 16.77 -3.45 -20.03
C GLU A 69 16.28 -2.99 -18.66
N THR A 70 15.14 -2.30 -18.64
CA THR A 70 14.47 -1.92 -17.38
C THR A 70 13.38 -2.93 -17.03
N THR A 71 13.16 -3.13 -15.74
CA THR A 71 12.18 -4.10 -15.23
C THR A 71 10.80 -3.50 -14.95
N GLY A 72 10.64 -2.18 -15.06
CA GLY A 72 9.47 -1.43 -14.57
C GLY A 72 9.60 -0.95 -13.12
N ALA A 73 10.60 -1.42 -12.38
CA ALA A 73 10.88 -0.91 -11.03
C ALA A 73 11.54 0.47 -11.08
N VAL A 74 11.21 1.32 -10.11
CA VAL A 74 11.79 2.65 -9.92
C VAL A 74 12.89 2.56 -8.86
N GLY A 75 14.02 3.19 -9.12
CA GLY A 75 15.17 3.26 -8.20
C GLY A 75 16.50 3.42 -8.92
N ASN A 76 17.60 3.21 -8.18
CA ASN A 76 18.97 3.43 -8.67
C ASN A 76 19.73 2.12 -8.79
N SER A 77 20.64 2.06 -9.77
CA SER A 77 21.62 1.00 -9.93
C SER A 77 22.97 1.60 -10.35
N VAL A 78 24.04 0.86 -10.10
CA VAL A 78 25.39 1.19 -10.57
C VAL A 78 25.76 0.19 -11.65
N ILE A 79 26.15 0.70 -12.82
CA ILE A 79 26.64 -0.12 -13.93
C ILE A 79 28.17 -0.11 -13.90
N SER A 80 28.77 -1.28 -13.70
CA SER A 80 30.23 -1.43 -13.67
C SER A 80 30.69 -2.25 -14.88
N ALA A 81 31.79 -1.83 -15.52
CA ALA A 81 32.39 -2.58 -16.62
C ALA A 81 33.87 -2.89 -16.37
N SER A 82 34.29 -4.11 -16.72
CA SER A 82 35.67 -4.56 -16.60
C SER A 82 36.11 -5.37 -17.81
N ALA A 83 37.41 -5.43 -18.08
CA ALA A 83 37.98 -6.31 -19.10
C ALA A 83 39.38 -6.77 -18.69
N LYS A 84 39.85 -7.88 -19.27
CA LYS A 84 41.16 -8.43 -18.94
C LYS A 84 42.27 -7.41 -19.27
N GLY A 85 43.06 -7.05 -18.27
CA GLY A 85 44.18 -6.11 -18.41
C GLY A 85 43.76 -4.64 -18.51
N VAL A 86 42.49 -4.31 -18.27
CA VAL A 86 41.97 -2.95 -18.29
C VAL A 86 41.24 -2.68 -16.97
N ILE A 87 41.61 -1.61 -16.27
CA ILE A 87 40.92 -1.17 -15.04
C ILE A 87 39.50 -0.71 -15.41
N GLY A 88 38.50 -1.23 -14.71
CA GLY A 88 37.09 -0.88 -14.89
C GLY A 88 36.69 0.45 -14.26
N THR A 89 35.55 0.97 -14.67
CA THR A 89 34.87 2.11 -14.02
C THR A 89 33.40 1.75 -13.83
N GLU A 90 32.70 2.62 -13.11
CA GLU A 90 31.27 2.50 -12.83
C GLU A 90 30.58 3.83 -13.05
N ASP A 91 29.29 3.78 -13.36
CA ASP A 91 28.43 4.95 -13.55
C ASP A 91 27.05 4.66 -12.94
N GLU A 92 26.39 5.69 -12.38
CA GLU A 92 25.09 5.55 -11.74
C GLU A 92 23.97 5.73 -12.77
N ILE A 93 22.93 4.90 -12.66
CA ILE A 93 21.71 5.01 -13.44
C ILE A 93 20.50 5.01 -12.51
N SER A 94 19.56 5.89 -12.75
CA SER A 94 18.26 5.89 -12.08
C SER A 94 17.14 5.61 -13.06
N THR A 95 16.06 5.02 -12.53
CA THR A 95 14.84 4.74 -13.28
C THR A 95 13.68 5.49 -12.65
N SER A 96 12.83 6.11 -13.46
CA SER A 96 11.60 6.76 -13.02
C SER A 96 10.40 6.31 -13.85
N SER A 97 9.20 6.39 -13.26
CA SER A 97 7.96 6.07 -13.98
C SER A 97 7.43 7.34 -14.65
N SER A 98 7.07 7.24 -15.92
CA SER A 98 6.26 8.26 -16.60
C SER A 98 4.80 7.82 -16.76
N LEU A 99 4.37 6.74 -16.10
CA LEU A 99 2.99 6.28 -16.19
C LEU A 99 2.12 7.25 -15.40
N THR A 100 1.05 7.74 -16.03
CA THR A 100 0.06 8.59 -15.36
C THR A 100 -0.62 7.80 -14.25
N GLN A 101 -0.94 8.48 -13.15
CA GLN A 101 -1.58 7.86 -11.99
C GLN A 101 -3.10 7.83 -12.16
N LEU A 102 -3.71 6.70 -11.81
CA LEU A 102 -5.18 6.58 -11.78
C LEU A 102 -5.76 7.27 -10.54
N LYS A 103 -6.89 7.94 -10.72
CA LYS A 103 -7.70 8.57 -9.68
C LYS A 103 -9.08 7.92 -9.64
N ILE A 104 -9.57 7.67 -8.44
CA ILE A 104 -10.85 7.03 -8.20
C ILE A 104 -11.80 8.06 -7.59
N PHE A 105 -13.04 8.10 -8.06
CA PHE A 105 -14.07 8.94 -7.46
C PHE A 105 -15.42 8.23 -7.48
N ALA A 106 -16.25 8.53 -6.49
CA ALA A 106 -17.59 7.99 -6.37
C ALA A 106 -18.64 9.08 -6.62
N SER A 107 -19.75 8.68 -7.22
CA SER A 107 -20.94 9.51 -7.40
C SER A 107 -22.20 8.68 -7.13
N GLY A 108 -23.32 9.37 -6.92
CA GLY A 108 -24.60 8.74 -6.62
C GLY A 108 -24.74 8.27 -5.17
N LEU A 109 -23.94 8.83 -4.25
CA LEU A 109 -24.02 8.54 -2.82
C LEU A 109 -24.71 9.70 -2.10
N ASP A 110 -25.75 9.39 -1.33
CA ASP A 110 -26.35 10.33 -0.39
C ASP A 110 -25.39 10.61 0.78
N GLU A 111 -25.58 11.73 1.48
CA GLU A 111 -24.74 12.10 2.63
C GLU A 111 -24.80 11.05 3.77
N LEU A 112 -25.90 10.32 3.86
CA LEU A 112 -26.17 9.30 4.85
C LEU A 112 -26.86 8.11 4.17
N ILE A 113 -26.32 6.90 4.34
CA ILE A 113 -26.94 5.68 3.78
C ILE A 113 -27.63 4.86 4.88
N PRO A 114 -28.77 4.23 4.59
CA PRO A 114 -29.44 3.35 5.55
C PRO A 114 -28.64 2.08 5.87
N VAL A 115 -28.75 1.61 7.12
CA VAL A 115 -28.24 0.28 7.52
C VAL A 115 -29.10 -0.84 6.90
N ASP A 116 -28.46 -1.96 6.56
CA ASP A 116 -29.08 -3.19 6.02
C ASP A 116 -29.87 -3.00 4.72
N GLN A 117 -29.67 -1.88 4.02
CA GLN A 117 -30.29 -1.58 2.73
C GLN A 117 -29.23 -1.39 1.65
N PRO A 118 -29.38 -2.06 0.49
CA PRO A 118 -28.43 -1.90 -0.61
C PRO A 118 -28.62 -0.55 -1.31
N VAL A 119 -27.51 0.16 -1.53
CA VAL A 119 -27.42 1.37 -2.34
C VAL A 119 -26.51 1.14 -3.54
N GLU A 120 -26.84 1.74 -4.68
CA GLU A 120 -26.01 1.68 -5.88
C GLU A 120 -25.05 2.86 -5.91
N ILE A 121 -23.75 2.59 -6.11
CA ILE A 121 -22.72 3.62 -6.21
C ILE A 121 -22.06 3.51 -7.56
N LYS A 122 -21.85 4.65 -8.21
CA LYS A 122 -21.12 4.74 -9.46
C LYS A 122 -19.69 5.20 -9.18
N LEU A 123 -18.72 4.33 -9.42
CA LEU A 123 -17.30 4.62 -9.35
C LEU A 123 -16.79 5.03 -10.73
N PHE A 124 -15.81 5.91 -10.75
CA PHE A 124 -15.17 6.39 -11.97
C PHE A 124 -13.66 6.36 -11.81
N ILE A 125 -12.96 6.13 -12.91
CA ILE A 125 -11.52 6.15 -13.00
C ILE A 125 -11.10 7.15 -14.06
N ASP A 126 -10.35 8.17 -13.64
CA ASP A 126 -9.68 9.11 -14.54
C ASP A 126 -8.16 9.01 -14.34
N ASP A 127 -7.38 9.50 -15.30
CA ASP A 127 -5.96 9.74 -15.11
C ASP A 127 -5.69 11.14 -14.50
N GLU A 128 -4.41 11.49 -14.36
CA GLU A 128 -4.00 12.80 -13.85
C GLU A 128 -4.44 13.98 -14.74
N ASN A 129 -4.69 13.72 -16.02
CA ASN A 129 -5.12 14.69 -17.02
C ASN A 129 -6.65 14.76 -17.15
N THR A 130 -7.40 14.11 -16.24
CA THR A 130 -8.86 14.04 -16.23
C THR A 130 -9.47 13.30 -17.42
N GLU A 131 -8.69 12.39 -18.04
CA GLU A 131 -9.19 11.49 -19.07
C GLU A 131 -9.75 10.21 -18.42
N SER A 132 -11.00 9.87 -18.75
CA SER A 132 -11.67 8.69 -18.20
C SER A 132 -11.14 7.39 -18.80
N ILE A 133 -10.80 6.43 -17.95
CA ILE A 133 -10.10 5.20 -18.32
C ILE A 133 -11.06 4.02 -18.39
N ALA A 134 -11.33 3.58 -19.62
CA ALA A 134 -12.15 2.40 -19.90
C ALA A 134 -11.39 1.08 -19.64
N GLY A 135 -12.10 0.06 -19.15
CA GLY A 135 -11.55 -1.27 -18.92
C GLY A 135 -10.62 -1.40 -17.70
N ALA A 136 -10.44 -0.33 -16.92
CA ALA A 136 -9.69 -0.33 -15.67
C ALA A 136 -10.35 -1.27 -14.65
N LEU A 137 -9.54 -2.01 -13.90
CA LEU A 137 -10.00 -2.91 -12.85
C LEU A 137 -10.01 -2.16 -11.51
N ILE A 138 -11.14 -2.19 -10.82
CA ILE A 138 -11.33 -1.64 -9.48
C ILE A 138 -11.52 -2.81 -8.52
N LYS A 139 -10.66 -2.91 -7.52
CA LYS A 139 -10.79 -3.81 -6.38
C LYS A 139 -11.27 -3.00 -5.17
N ILE A 140 -12.29 -3.51 -4.49
CA ILE A 140 -12.88 -2.89 -3.31
C ILE A 140 -12.63 -3.79 -2.10
N GLU A 141 -12.04 -3.22 -1.05
CA GLU A 141 -11.83 -3.88 0.23
C GLU A 141 -12.61 -3.15 1.33
N THR A 142 -13.48 -3.88 2.02
CA THR A 142 -14.33 -3.35 3.09
C THR A 142 -13.63 -3.44 4.44
N ASP A 143 -13.97 -2.53 5.35
CA ASP A 143 -13.58 -2.58 6.77
C ASP A 143 -14.25 -3.72 7.60
N GLY A 144 -15.16 -4.48 6.98
CA GLY A 144 -15.95 -5.54 7.62
C GLY A 144 -17.30 -5.09 8.16
N ASN A 145 -17.61 -3.78 8.08
CA ASN A 145 -18.91 -3.20 8.43
C ASN A 145 -19.79 -2.94 7.21
N SER A 146 -19.40 -3.47 6.05
CA SER A 146 -20.09 -3.30 4.79
C SER A 146 -19.94 -4.53 3.90
N LEU A 147 -20.90 -4.71 3.01
CA LEU A 147 -20.89 -5.73 1.97
C LEU A 147 -20.92 -5.04 0.60
N VAL A 148 -20.06 -5.47 -0.32
CA VAL A 148 -19.95 -4.94 -1.67
C VAL A 148 -20.15 -6.04 -2.70
N ASP A 149 -21.03 -5.80 -3.67
CA ASP A 149 -21.30 -6.71 -4.79
C ASP A 149 -21.33 -5.95 -6.14
N PRO A 150 -20.43 -6.25 -7.09
CA PRO A 150 -19.27 -7.12 -6.97
C PRO A 150 -18.09 -6.43 -6.26
N GLY A 151 -17.29 -7.17 -5.49
CA GLY A 151 -16.07 -6.65 -4.85
C GLY A 151 -14.90 -6.36 -5.81
N ILE A 152 -15.01 -6.78 -7.07
CA ILE A 152 -14.07 -6.45 -8.15
C ILE A 152 -14.89 -6.15 -9.41
N VAL A 153 -14.65 -5.01 -10.04
CA VAL A 153 -15.40 -4.55 -11.21
C VAL A 153 -14.47 -3.92 -12.25
N ARG A 154 -14.89 -3.92 -13.52
CA ARG A 154 -14.19 -3.22 -14.60
C ARG A 154 -14.99 -2.00 -15.06
N THR A 155 -14.31 -0.91 -15.38
CA THR A 155 -14.94 0.28 -15.94
C THR A 155 -15.43 0.03 -17.37
N GLY A 156 -16.58 0.61 -17.69
CA GLY A 156 -17.15 0.65 -19.03
C GLY A 156 -16.45 1.68 -19.93
N PRO A 157 -17.00 1.91 -21.14
CA PRO A 157 -16.43 2.85 -22.11
C PRO A 157 -16.36 4.31 -21.63
N ASP A 158 -17.18 4.69 -20.64
CA ASP A 158 -17.20 6.02 -20.03
C ASP A 158 -16.28 6.13 -18.79
N GLY A 159 -15.41 5.14 -18.57
CA GLY A 159 -14.52 5.07 -17.41
C GLY A 159 -15.23 4.81 -16.09
N SER A 160 -16.49 4.36 -16.12
CA SER A 160 -17.29 4.15 -14.91
C SER A 160 -17.68 2.70 -14.65
N ALA A 161 -17.94 2.38 -13.39
CA ALA A 161 -18.44 1.08 -12.94
C ALA A 161 -19.51 1.27 -11.85
N VAL A 162 -20.50 0.38 -11.81
CA VAL A 162 -21.54 0.42 -10.78
C VAL A 162 -21.37 -0.77 -9.84
N ILE A 163 -21.47 -0.51 -8.54
CA ILE A 163 -21.46 -1.52 -7.48
C ILE A 163 -22.67 -1.36 -6.58
N ARG A 164 -23.03 -2.43 -5.87
CA ARG A 164 -23.99 -2.41 -4.76
C ARG A 164 -23.25 -2.44 -3.45
N LEU A 165 -23.58 -1.49 -2.58
CA LEU A 165 -23.03 -1.38 -1.23
C LEU A 165 -24.16 -1.58 -0.22
N THR A 166 -23.94 -2.38 0.80
CA THR A 166 -24.85 -2.50 1.96
C THR A 166 -24.05 -2.25 3.22
N ALA A 167 -24.42 -1.23 4.00
CA ALA A 167 -23.84 -1.02 5.32
C ALA A 167 -24.45 -2.02 6.31
N THR A 168 -23.62 -2.72 7.08
CA THR A 168 -24.08 -3.67 8.11
C THR A 168 -23.97 -3.09 9.52
N ASN A 169 -23.13 -2.06 9.71
CA ASN A 169 -22.99 -1.32 10.97
C ASN A 169 -22.72 0.17 10.69
N GLY A 170 -22.95 1.03 11.69
CA GLY A 170 -22.59 2.44 11.69
C GLY A 170 -21.68 2.81 12.88
N PRO A 171 -21.37 4.10 13.08
CA PRO A 171 -21.94 5.27 12.41
C PRO A 171 -21.32 5.60 11.05
N SER A 172 -20.23 4.91 10.67
CA SER A 172 -19.58 5.07 9.37
C SER A 172 -18.98 3.75 8.90
N ILE A 173 -18.79 3.63 7.59
CA ILE A 173 -18.07 2.52 6.95
C ILE A 173 -16.95 3.08 6.07
N SER A 174 -15.91 2.28 5.87
CA SER A 174 -14.80 2.61 4.98
C SER A 174 -14.59 1.56 3.90
N LEU A 175 -14.39 2.04 2.67
CA LEU A 175 -14.03 1.24 1.50
C LEU A 175 -12.65 1.65 0.99
N ASN A 176 -11.71 0.72 0.97
CA ASN A 176 -10.42 0.90 0.30
C ASN A 176 -10.57 0.51 -1.17
N LEU A 177 -10.29 1.46 -2.05
CA LEU A 177 -10.43 1.33 -3.49
C LEU A 177 -9.04 1.25 -4.11
N ILE A 178 -8.81 0.24 -4.96
CA ILE A 178 -7.55 0.03 -5.67
C ILE A 178 -7.86 -0.09 -7.16
N ALA A 179 -7.35 0.83 -7.96
CA ALA A 179 -7.53 0.88 -9.41
C ALA A 179 -6.27 0.50 -10.15
N THR A 180 -6.41 -0.34 -11.18
CA THR A 180 -5.31 -0.79 -12.03
C THR A 180 -5.73 -0.80 -13.50
N ALA A 181 -4.84 -0.36 -14.38
CA ALA A 181 -5.02 -0.40 -15.83
C ALA A 181 -3.66 -0.53 -16.51
N ASP A 182 -3.61 -1.22 -17.65
CA ASP A 182 -2.36 -1.39 -18.40
C ASP A 182 -1.85 -0.04 -18.91
N GLY A 183 -0.58 0.26 -18.65
CA GLY A 183 0.04 1.53 -19.03
C GLY A 183 -0.19 2.68 -18.04
N TYR A 184 -0.77 2.41 -16.87
CA TYR A 184 -0.97 3.39 -15.80
C TYR A 184 -0.32 2.92 -14.50
N SER A 185 0.06 3.87 -13.65
CA SER A 185 0.40 3.55 -12.26
C SER A 185 -0.88 3.38 -11.43
N GLU A 186 -0.82 2.50 -10.43
CA GLU A 186 -1.99 2.17 -9.62
C GLU A 186 -2.56 3.40 -8.88
N GLY A 187 -3.89 3.45 -8.81
CA GLY A 187 -4.63 4.43 -8.03
C GLY A 187 -5.12 3.80 -6.74
N LYS A 188 -5.02 4.53 -5.62
CA LYS A 188 -5.56 4.10 -4.32
C LYS A 188 -6.35 5.23 -3.70
N ASP A 189 -7.52 4.92 -3.15
CA ASP A 189 -8.35 5.87 -2.43
C ASP A 189 -9.12 5.19 -1.30
N THR A 190 -9.59 5.97 -0.33
CA THR A 190 -10.42 5.50 0.77
C THR A 190 -11.70 6.31 0.82
N LEU A 191 -12.83 5.66 0.52
CA LEU A 191 -14.14 6.26 0.61
C LEU A 191 -14.75 5.98 1.99
N THR A 192 -14.96 7.04 2.77
CA THR A 192 -15.68 6.98 4.06
C THR A 192 -17.11 7.45 3.88
N ILE A 193 -18.05 6.66 4.39
CA ILE A 193 -19.48 6.89 4.20
C ILE A 193 -20.16 6.88 5.57
N ASN A 194 -21.01 7.88 5.82
CA ASN A 194 -21.81 7.92 7.05
C ASN A 194 -23.05 7.03 6.90
N VAL A 195 -23.39 6.32 7.97
CA VAL A 195 -24.51 5.38 8.02
C VAL A 195 -25.56 5.89 8.99
N ASP A 196 -26.81 5.91 8.54
CA ASP A 196 -27.99 6.13 9.38
C ASP A 196 -28.25 4.88 10.22
N ALA A 197 -27.45 4.71 11.28
CA ALA A 197 -27.62 3.65 12.23
C ALA A 197 -28.37 4.21 13.45
N PRO A 198 -29.45 3.54 13.91
CA PRO A 198 -30.05 3.90 15.19
C PRO A 198 -28.98 3.78 16.28
N ASP A 199 -28.87 4.81 17.12
CA ASP A 199 -27.94 4.81 18.25
C ASP A 199 -28.16 3.54 19.09
N LYS A 200 -27.17 2.63 19.09
CA LYS A 200 -27.14 1.47 20.01
C LYS A 200 -26.86 1.90 21.46
N THR A 201 -27.30 3.09 21.86
CA THR A 201 -27.40 3.44 23.27
C THR A 201 -28.65 2.77 23.78
N LEU A 202 -28.51 1.76 24.64
CA LEU A 202 -29.64 1.16 25.35
C LEU A 202 -30.26 2.23 26.26
N SER A 203 -31.14 3.03 25.70
CA SER A 203 -31.91 4.02 26.43
C SER A 203 -33.11 3.32 27.06
N ALA A 204 -33.55 3.76 28.26
CA ALA A 204 -34.68 3.16 28.98
C ALA A 204 -35.97 3.03 28.13
N VAL A 205 -36.04 3.79 27.03
CA VAL A 205 -37.07 3.74 25.98
C VAL A 205 -37.16 2.36 25.30
N ASP A 206 -36.04 1.67 25.04
CA ASP A 206 -36.02 0.39 24.32
C ASP A 206 -36.56 -0.79 25.13
N LEU A 207 -36.54 -0.68 26.46
CA LEU A 207 -37.04 -1.73 27.36
C LEU A 207 -38.54 -1.61 27.63
N GLN A 208 -39.22 -0.55 27.16
CA GLN A 208 -40.62 -0.23 27.49
C GLN A 208 -40.91 -0.29 29.00
N LEU A 209 -39.89 -0.14 29.85
CA LEU A 209 -40.06 -0.17 31.28
C LEU A 209 -40.44 1.24 31.74
N PRO A 210 -41.52 1.39 32.51
CA PRO A 210 -41.78 2.64 33.22
C PRO A 210 -40.53 3.11 33.99
N GLU A 211 -40.26 4.41 33.99
CA GLU A 211 -39.05 4.99 34.60
C GLU A 211 -38.82 4.55 36.05
N TRP A 212 -39.90 4.29 36.80
CA TRP A 212 -39.83 3.81 38.18
C TRP A 212 -39.12 2.45 38.32
N ILE A 213 -39.17 1.55 37.32
CA ILE A 213 -38.54 0.23 37.37
C ILE A 213 -37.01 0.36 37.29
N VAL A 214 -36.49 1.31 36.53
CA VAL A 214 -35.04 1.57 36.44
C VAL A 214 -34.51 1.99 37.80
N TYR A 215 -35.22 2.88 38.50
CA TYR A 215 -34.86 3.28 39.86
C TYR A 215 -34.90 2.11 40.85
N VAL A 216 -35.85 1.18 40.70
CA VAL A 216 -35.91 -0.04 41.54
C VAL A 216 -34.72 -0.96 41.30
N ILE A 217 -34.29 -1.15 40.04
CA ILE A 217 -33.13 -1.99 39.72
C ILE A 217 -31.84 -1.36 40.26
N ILE A 218 -31.65 -0.06 40.09
CA ILE A 218 -30.49 0.67 40.63
C ILE A 218 -30.47 0.59 42.16
N ALA A 219 -31.61 0.78 42.82
CA ALA A 219 -31.72 0.66 44.28
C ALA A 219 -31.40 -0.76 44.77
N ALA A 220 -31.84 -1.79 44.05
CA ALA A 220 -31.53 -3.19 44.38
C ALA A 220 -30.03 -3.49 44.26
N ILE A 221 -29.37 -3.02 43.19
CA ILE A 221 -27.92 -3.18 43.00
C ILE A 221 -27.14 -2.47 44.12
N LEU A 222 -27.55 -1.24 44.48
CA LEU A 222 -26.92 -0.51 45.58
C LEU A 222 -27.10 -1.21 46.93
N LEU A 223 -28.28 -1.78 47.19
CA LEU A 223 -28.58 -2.50 48.44
C LEU A 223 -27.77 -3.81 48.55
N ILE A 224 -27.59 -4.53 47.43
CA ILE A 224 -26.69 -5.69 47.35
C ILE A 224 -25.24 -5.25 47.62
N GLY A 225 -24.79 -4.15 47.02
CA GLY A 225 -23.45 -3.59 47.28
C GLY A 225 -23.23 -3.27 48.76
N VAL A 226 -24.21 -2.65 49.42
CA VAL A 226 -24.15 -2.37 50.87
C VAL A 226 -24.10 -3.65 51.70
N LEU A 227 -24.90 -4.67 51.35
CA LEU A 227 -24.88 -5.98 52.01
C LEU A 227 -23.51 -6.68 51.88
N VAL A 228 -22.91 -6.65 50.70
CA VAL A 228 -21.57 -7.21 50.46
C VAL A 228 -20.51 -6.47 51.27
N ILE A 229 -20.57 -5.13 51.32
CA ILE A 229 -19.66 -4.32 52.14
C ILE A 229 -19.81 -4.65 53.63
N LEU A 230 -21.04 -4.77 54.13
CA LEU A 230 -21.31 -5.14 55.52
C LEU A 230 -20.81 -6.55 55.85
N PHE A 231 -20.98 -7.50 54.92
CA PHE A 231 -20.50 -8.87 55.08
C PHE A 231 -18.97 -8.95 55.11
N LEU A 232 -18.28 -8.24 54.21
CA LEU A 232 -16.82 -8.14 54.19
C LEU A 232 -16.26 -7.46 55.45
N LYS A 233 -16.97 -6.48 56.01
CA LYS A 233 -16.55 -5.78 57.23
C LYS A 233 -16.69 -6.65 58.49
N LYS A 234 -17.65 -7.59 58.50
CA LYS A 234 -17.87 -8.52 59.63
C LYS A 234 -16.86 -9.68 59.68
N SER A 235 -16.21 -10.00 58.56
CA SER A 235 -15.20 -11.07 58.46
C SER A 235 -13.82 -10.69 59.01
N LYS A 236 -13.61 -9.45 59.47
CA LYS A 236 -12.36 -9.00 60.11
C LYS A 236 -12.56 -8.79 61.61
N ALA A 237 -12.85 -9.87 62.33
CA ALA A 237 -12.60 -9.92 63.77
C ALA A 237 -11.25 -10.63 63.99
N PRO A 238 -10.30 -10.05 64.75
CA PRO A 238 -8.98 -10.64 64.97
C PRO A 238 -9.10 -11.91 65.83
N LEU A 239 -8.41 -12.98 65.41
CA LEU A 239 -8.15 -14.16 66.24
C LEU A 239 -7.15 -13.73 67.33
N GLU A 240 -7.63 -13.50 68.55
CA GLU A 240 -6.75 -13.41 69.72
C GLU A 240 -6.30 -14.84 70.07
N GLU A 241 -4.99 -15.07 69.95
CA GLU A 241 -4.28 -16.28 70.37
C GLU A 241 -4.27 -16.37 71.90
N GLU A 242 -4.95 -17.39 72.45
CA GLU A 242 -4.77 -17.85 73.84
C GLU A 242 -3.34 -18.41 73.99
N TRP A 243 -2.52 -17.71 74.78
CA TRP A 243 -1.30 -18.24 75.38
C TRP A 243 -1.51 -18.31 76.90
N GLU A 244 -1.83 -19.50 77.42
CA GLU A 244 -1.51 -19.93 78.80
C GLU A 244 -0.75 -21.26 78.60
N GLU A 245 0.44 -21.51 79.14
CA GLU A 245 0.91 -21.57 80.54
C GLU A 245 2.47 -21.49 80.49
N GLU A 246 3.32 -21.24 81.50
CA GLU A 246 3.40 -21.59 82.94
C GLU A 246 4.71 -20.92 83.45
N GLU A 247 4.83 -20.29 84.63
CA GLU A 247 5.27 -20.77 85.97
C GLU A 247 5.90 -19.50 86.64
N ILE A 248 5.81 -19.16 87.93
CA ILE A 248 5.85 -19.90 89.21
C ILE A 248 5.03 -19.13 90.25
#